data_AF-A0A1Y1WB11-F1
#
_entry.id   AF-A0A1Y1WB11-F1
#
_cell.length_a   1.000
_cell.length_b   1.000
_cell.length_c   1.000
_cell.angle_alpha   90.00
_cell.angle_beta   90.00
_cell.angle_gamma   90.00
#
_symmetry.space_group_name_H-M   'P 1'
#
loop_
_entity.id
_entity.type
_entity.pdbx_description
1 polymer ?
#
loop_
_entity_poly.entity_id
_entity_poly.type
_entity_poly.pdbx_seq_one_letter_code
_entity_poly.pdbx_strand_id
1 'polypeptide(L)'
;MYITGLLWFVADLPTNGHVNIVGSWTICKLWAIWGRAALVYVSSCCILMRAYALDLVFNRKQPYRGWAVLVPIIIIAVVVLSYCITGQLVSDDLTVAFIPSLQLCYYSDAFRYASLSIVWLVWLVILYYTIRIRRITSSFNEFRNYLAQCIIAFLLIAETTALHIAFPRYPLNKTVRVVNTAFDIFISSACIWIVLAYPAYKCLFDRGEYLNQWLWKLRDDGLQKAYGVESNETYLVGQIQFSSTAQLHSDYKRQLL
;
A
#
# COMPACT_ATOMS: atom_id res chain seq x y z
N MET A 1 -0.74 5.74 -0.64
CA MET A 1 -1.50 4.57 -0.13
C MET A 1 -2.91 4.96 0.28
N TYR A 2 -3.13 5.80 1.30
CA TYR A 2 -4.51 6.17 1.69
C TYR A 2 -5.28 6.90 0.57
N ILE A 3 -4.73 8.02 0.09
CA ILE A 3 -5.34 8.83 -0.98
C ILE A 3 -5.54 7.99 -2.24
N THR A 4 -4.53 7.19 -2.61
CA THR A 4 -4.60 6.31 -3.79
C THR A 4 -5.68 5.24 -3.65
N GLY A 5 -5.84 4.64 -2.47
CA GLY A 5 -6.90 3.66 -2.20
C GLY A 5 -8.30 4.29 -2.22
N LEU A 6 -8.46 5.48 -1.66
CA LEU A 6 -9.72 6.22 -1.69
C LEU A 6 -10.12 6.61 -3.12
N LEU A 7 -9.19 7.21 -3.87
CA LEU A 7 -9.43 7.60 -5.26
C LEU A 7 -9.68 6.37 -6.15
N TRP A 8 -9.00 5.26 -5.88
CA TRP A 8 -9.24 3.99 -6.57
C TRP A 8 -10.65 3.48 -6.30
N PHE A 9 -11.12 3.50 -5.06
CA PHE A 9 -12.50 3.15 -4.72
C PHE A 9 -13.53 4.05 -5.44
N VAL A 10 -13.28 5.36 -5.51
CA VAL A 10 -14.15 6.29 -6.25
C VAL A 10 -14.21 5.92 -7.73
N ALA A 11 -13.09 5.52 -8.34
CA ALA A 11 -13.06 5.04 -9.72
C ALA A 11 -13.67 3.64 -9.89
N ASP A 12 -13.67 2.82 -8.83
CA ASP A 12 -14.28 1.50 -8.81
C ASP A 12 -15.81 1.57 -8.96
N LEU A 13 -16.45 2.57 -8.37
CA LEU A 13 -17.90 2.75 -8.41
C LEU A 13 -18.48 2.80 -9.84
N PRO A 14 -18.06 3.70 -10.76
CA PRO A 14 -18.56 3.72 -12.12
C PRO A 14 -18.10 2.51 -12.95
N THR A 15 -16.89 1.98 -12.71
CA THR A 15 -16.37 0.84 -13.50
C THR A 15 -17.08 -0.47 -13.18
N ASN A 16 -17.47 -0.67 -11.92
CA ASN A 16 -18.34 -1.77 -11.51
C ASN A 16 -19.83 -1.44 -11.66
N GLY A 17 -20.20 -0.28 -12.24
CA GLY A 17 -21.57 0.09 -12.58
C GLY A 17 -22.48 0.47 -11.40
N HIS A 18 -21.93 0.74 -10.20
CA HIS A 18 -22.71 1.06 -9.00
C HIS A 18 -23.44 2.39 -9.08
N VAL A 19 -23.01 3.25 -10.00
CA VAL A 19 -23.62 4.54 -10.29
C VAL A 19 -24.10 4.56 -11.74
N ASN A 20 -25.24 5.20 -11.98
CA ASN A 20 -25.73 5.42 -13.34
C ASN A 20 -24.77 6.36 -14.06
N ILE A 21 -24.23 5.90 -15.17
CA ILE A 21 -23.19 6.60 -15.91
C ILE A 21 -23.85 7.63 -16.83
N VAL A 22 -24.02 8.87 -16.33
CA VAL A 22 -24.58 10.01 -17.07
C VAL A 22 -23.62 11.20 -17.08
N GLY A 23 -23.65 12.02 -18.14
CA GLY A 23 -22.79 13.21 -18.25
C GLY A 23 -21.30 12.86 -18.23
N SER A 24 -20.50 13.53 -17.40
CA SER A 24 -19.04 13.30 -17.30
C SER A 24 -18.66 11.89 -16.86
N TRP A 25 -19.58 11.12 -16.29
CA TRP A 25 -19.32 9.72 -15.92
C TRP A 25 -19.19 8.81 -17.15
N THR A 26 -19.73 9.19 -18.31
CA THR A 26 -19.70 8.39 -19.55
C THR A 26 -18.30 8.23 -20.15
N ILE A 27 -17.31 8.98 -19.64
CA ILE A 27 -15.91 8.89 -20.05
C ILE A 27 -15.29 7.64 -19.42
N CYS A 28 -15.69 6.46 -19.89
CA CYS A 28 -15.29 5.16 -19.34
C CYS A 28 -13.77 4.98 -19.27
N LYS A 29 -13.02 5.45 -20.28
CA LYS A 29 -11.56 5.39 -20.29
C LYS A 29 -10.94 6.16 -19.13
N LEU A 30 -11.50 7.32 -18.74
CA LEU A 30 -11.01 8.08 -17.59
C LEU A 30 -11.11 7.24 -16.32
N TRP A 31 -12.28 6.65 -16.06
CA TRP A 31 -12.50 5.88 -14.83
C TRP A 31 -11.79 4.53 -14.83
N ALA A 32 -11.80 3.81 -15.95
CA ALA A 32 -11.19 2.49 -16.06
C ALA A 32 -9.66 2.54 -16.10
N ILE A 33 -9.10 3.43 -16.92
CA ILE A 33 -7.65 3.46 -17.18
C ILE A 33 -6.96 4.34 -16.15
N TRP A 34 -7.37 5.60 -16.03
CA TRP A 34 -6.71 6.55 -15.13
C TRP A 34 -7.17 6.40 -13.68
N GLY A 35 -8.46 6.20 -13.48
CA GLY A 35 -9.03 5.99 -12.15
C GLY A 35 -8.62 4.64 -11.58
N ARG A 36 -8.97 3.54 -12.25
CA ARG A 36 -8.76 2.20 -11.69
C ARG A 36 -7.33 1.71 -11.92
N ALA A 37 -6.89 1.57 -13.17
CA ALA A 37 -5.59 0.96 -13.45
C ALA A 37 -4.41 1.82 -12.93
N ALA A 38 -4.35 3.11 -13.28
CA ALA A 38 -3.22 3.95 -12.90
C ALA A 38 -3.09 4.11 -11.38
N LEU A 39 -4.19 4.23 -10.62
CA LEU A 39 -4.12 4.34 -9.15
C LEU A 39 -3.66 3.06 -8.46
N VAL A 40 -4.04 1.88 -8.96
CA VAL A 40 -3.48 0.59 -8.47
C VAL A 40 -1.97 0.57 -8.68
N TYR A 41 -1.51 1.01 -9.86
CA TYR A 41 -0.08 1.06 -10.14
C TYR A 41 0.65 2.08 -9.28
N VAL A 42 0.12 3.28 -9.09
CA VAL A 42 0.72 4.28 -8.19
C VAL A 42 0.82 3.72 -6.77
N SER A 43 -0.23 3.06 -6.27
CA SER A 43 -0.21 2.41 -4.96
C SER A 43 0.87 1.32 -4.88
N SER A 44 0.97 0.48 -5.91
CA SER A 44 1.97 -0.60 -6.01
C SER A 44 3.40 -0.03 -6.08
N CYS A 45 3.61 1.06 -6.82
CA CYS A 45 4.88 1.80 -6.85
C CYS A 45 5.26 2.35 -5.48
N CYS A 46 4.32 2.89 -4.70
CA CYS A 46 4.62 3.35 -3.33
C CYS A 46 5.13 2.20 -2.44
N ILE A 47 4.50 1.02 -2.52
CA ILE A 47 4.91 -0.18 -1.77
C ILE A 47 6.31 -0.62 -2.21
N LEU A 48 6.52 -0.71 -3.53
CA LEU A 48 7.79 -1.11 -4.12
C LEU A 48 8.92 -0.15 -3.78
N MET A 49 8.69 1.16 -3.87
CA MET A 49 9.68 2.19 -3.51
C MET A 49 10.20 1.99 -2.11
N ARG A 50 9.29 1.77 -1.15
CA ARG A 50 9.68 1.58 0.24
C ARG A 50 10.37 0.22 0.45
N ALA A 51 9.93 -0.86 -0.21
CA ALA A 51 10.64 -2.15 -0.14
C ALA A 51 12.06 -2.08 -0.76
N TYR A 52 12.19 -1.35 -1.87
CA TYR A 52 13.47 -1.13 -2.54
C TYR A 52 14.40 -0.24 -1.72
N ALA A 53 13.87 0.81 -1.08
CA ALA A 53 14.63 1.66 -0.16
C ALA A 53 15.24 0.83 0.98
N LEU A 54 14.47 -0.10 1.55
CA LEU A 54 14.95 -1.01 2.60
C LEU A 54 16.03 -1.96 2.08
N ASP A 55 15.87 -2.55 0.88
CA ASP A 55 16.91 -3.39 0.26
C ASP A 55 18.20 -2.59 0.03
N LEU A 56 18.11 -1.36 -0.46
CA LEU A 56 19.27 -0.50 -0.70
C LEU A 56 20.04 -0.19 0.59
N VAL A 57 19.32 0.27 1.63
CA VAL A 57 19.95 0.72 2.87
C VAL A 57 20.52 -0.46 3.65
N PHE A 58 19.74 -1.52 3.85
CA PHE A 58 20.12 -2.59 4.77
C PHE A 58 20.89 -3.73 4.10
N ASN A 59 20.45 -4.20 2.93
CA ASN A 59 21.13 -5.31 2.26
C ASN A 59 22.34 -4.84 1.44
N ARG A 60 22.21 -3.71 0.74
CA ARG A 60 23.29 -3.19 -0.13
C ARG A 60 24.21 -2.19 0.56
N LYS A 61 23.85 -1.71 1.76
CA LYS A 61 24.60 -0.69 2.51
C LYS A 61 24.87 0.58 1.69
N GLN A 62 23.94 0.92 0.79
CA GLN A 62 24.04 2.12 -0.04
C GLN A 62 23.14 3.22 0.53
N PRO A 63 23.59 4.49 0.53
CA PRO A 63 22.75 5.60 0.96
C PRO A 63 21.54 5.72 0.02
N TYR A 64 20.39 6.06 0.57
CA TYR A 64 19.17 6.35 -0.20
C TYR A 64 19.27 7.73 -0.88
N ARG A 65 20.21 7.88 -1.81
CA ARG A 65 20.49 9.13 -2.55
C ARG A 65 20.85 8.84 -4.00
N GLY A 66 20.50 9.77 -4.87
CA GLY A 66 20.90 9.77 -6.29
C GLY A 66 20.00 8.95 -7.23
N TRP A 67 20.45 8.84 -8.47
CA TRP A 67 19.68 8.26 -9.58
C TRP A 67 19.35 6.78 -9.43
N ALA A 68 20.19 5.99 -8.75
CA ALA A 68 19.96 4.55 -8.56
C ALA A 68 18.66 4.23 -7.79
N VAL A 69 18.19 5.17 -6.96
CA VAL A 69 16.90 5.08 -6.27
C VAL A 69 15.73 5.24 -7.26
N LEU A 70 15.88 6.14 -8.22
CA LEU A 70 14.83 6.54 -9.15
C LEU A 70 14.67 5.57 -10.34
N VAL A 71 15.73 4.86 -10.73
CA VAL A 71 15.71 3.96 -11.90
C VAL A 71 14.53 2.97 -11.91
N PRO A 72 14.29 2.13 -10.88
CA PRO A 72 13.17 1.18 -10.93
C PRO A 72 11.81 1.88 -10.94
N ILE A 73 11.71 3.05 -10.31
CA ILE A 73 10.48 3.86 -10.28
C ILE A 73 10.18 4.39 -11.68
N ILE A 74 11.19 4.96 -12.35
CA ILE A 74 11.08 5.51 -13.70
C ILE A 74 10.73 4.39 -14.67
N ILE A 75 11.38 3.22 -14.59
CA ILE A 75 11.08 2.08 -15.47
C ILE A 75 9.61 1.68 -15.35
N ILE A 76 9.11 1.50 -14.11
CA ILE A 76 7.72 1.08 -13.90
C ILE A 76 6.75 2.20 -14.29
N ALA A 77 7.07 3.46 -13.95
CA ALA A 77 6.26 4.60 -14.36
C ALA A 77 6.15 4.71 -15.89
N VAL A 78 7.24 4.49 -16.63
CA VAL A 78 7.23 4.48 -18.10
C VAL A 78 6.36 3.35 -18.64
N VAL A 79 6.45 2.14 -18.10
CA VAL A 79 5.61 0.99 -18.51
C VAL A 79 4.12 1.26 -18.22
N VAL A 80 3.81 1.84 -17.06
CA VAL A 80 2.42 2.13 -16.66
C VAL A 80 1.86 3.29 -17.47
N LEU A 81 2.63 4.35 -17.68
CA LEU A 81 2.21 5.50 -18.48
C LEU A 81 2.06 5.12 -19.95
N SER A 82 2.96 4.30 -20.50
CA SER A 82 2.79 3.80 -21.87
C SER A 82 1.51 2.97 -21.98
N TYR A 83 1.23 2.08 -21.02
CA TYR A 83 -0.03 1.33 -20.97
C TYR A 83 -1.25 2.26 -20.92
N CYS A 84 -1.26 3.28 -20.05
CA CYS A 84 -2.38 4.20 -19.91
C CYS A 84 -2.60 5.06 -21.16
N ILE A 85 -1.51 5.59 -21.73
CA ILE A 85 -1.55 6.41 -22.95
C ILE A 85 -2.00 5.56 -24.14
N THR A 86 -1.44 4.37 -24.32
CA THR A 86 -1.86 3.45 -25.40
C THR A 86 -3.33 3.08 -25.22
N GLY A 87 -3.78 2.73 -24.01
CA GLY A 87 -5.19 2.42 -23.75
C GLY A 87 -6.13 3.62 -24.02
N GLN A 88 -5.64 4.85 -23.85
CA GLN A 88 -6.40 6.06 -24.20
C GLN A 88 -6.51 6.26 -25.72
N LEU A 89 -5.40 6.05 -26.44
CA LEU A 89 -5.29 6.32 -27.88
C LEU A 89 -5.90 5.22 -28.76
N VAL A 90 -5.91 3.97 -28.29
CA VAL A 90 -6.50 2.83 -29.03
C VAL A 90 -8.03 2.96 -29.08
N SER A 91 -8.66 2.46 -30.14
CA SER A 91 -10.12 2.49 -30.31
C SER A 91 -10.87 1.84 -29.14
N ASP A 92 -12.11 2.31 -28.92
CA ASP A 92 -12.95 1.87 -27.81
C ASP A 92 -13.30 0.36 -27.91
N ASP A 93 -13.49 -0.15 -29.14
CA ASP A 93 -13.79 -1.56 -29.41
C ASP A 93 -12.68 -2.52 -28.93
N LEU A 94 -11.43 -2.05 -28.92
CA LEU A 94 -10.27 -2.83 -28.49
C LEU A 94 -9.89 -2.57 -27.02
N THR A 95 -10.48 -1.57 -26.37
CA THR A 95 -10.12 -1.15 -25.01
C THR A 95 -11.32 -1.16 -24.08
N VAL A 96 -11.90 0.02 -23.82
CA VAL A 96 -13.04 0.22 -22.95
C VAL A 96 -14.07 1.03 -23.70
N ALA A 97 -15.25 0.45 -23.90
CA ALA A 97 -16.36 1.07 -24.59
C ALA A 97 -17.51 1.34 -23.61
N PHE A 98 -18.19 2.46 -23.78
CA PHE A 98 -19.44 2.72 -23.07
C PHE A 98 -20.61 2.05 -23.81
N ILE A 99 -21.42 1.25 -23.11
CA ILE A 99 -22.63 0.63 -23.68
C ILE A 99 -23.87 1.41 -23.21
N PRO A 100 -24.52 2.19 -24.08
CA PRO A 100 -25.63 3.06 -23.68
C PRO A 100 -26.85 2.31 -23.14
N SER A 101 -27.15 1.13 -23.69
CA SER A 101 -28.32 0.32 -23.28
C SER A 101 -28.22 -0.24 -21.87
N LEU A 102 -26.99 -0.42 -21.37
CA LEU A 102 -26.70 -0.96 -20.04
C LEU A 102 -26.16 0.09 -19.07
N GLN A 103 -25.88 1.32 -19.56
CA GLN A 103 -25.20 2.39 -18.83
C GLN A 103 -23.94 1.90 -18.10
N LEU A 104 -23.14 1.07 -18.78
CA LEU A 104 -21.97 0.39 -18.19
C LEU A 104 -20.74 0.53 -19.09
N CYS A 105 -19.57 0.59 -18.48
CA CYS A 105 -18.29 0.45 -19.17
C CYS A 105 -17.98 -1.02 -19.43
N TYR A 106 -17.81 -1.38 -20.70
CA TYR A 106 -17.41 -2.70 -21.15
C TYR A 106 -15.93 -2.75 -21.44
N TYR A 107 -15.26 -3.80 -20.98
CA TYR A 107 -13.83 -4.04 -21.22
C TYR A 107 -13.68 -5.10 -22.31
N SER A 108 -12.83 -4.83 -23.30
CA SER A 108 -12.42 -5.88 -24.24
C SER A 108 -11.63 -6.96 -23.50
N ASP A 109 -11.75 -8.21 -23.95
CA ASP A 109 -11.06 -9.34 -23.34
C ASP A 109 -9.54 -9.16 -23.36
N ALA A 110 -9.00 -8.71 -24.49
CA ALA A 110 -7.57 -8.47 -24.65
C ALA A 110 -7.07 -7.41 -23.66
N PHE A 111 -7.77 -6.28 -23.53
CA PHE A 111 -7.41 -5.20 -22.62
C PHE A 111 -7.48 -5.66 -21.16
N ARG A 112 -8.51 -6.42 -20.81
CA ARG A 112 -8.69 -7.00 -19.47
C ARG A 112 -7.53 -7.93 -19.08
N TYR A 113 -7.17 -8.89 -19.92
CA TYR A 113 -6.07 -9.81 -19.63
C TYR A 113 -4.71 -9.12 -19.65
N ALA A 114 -4.50 -8.14 -20.51
CA ALA A 114 -3.29 -7.32 -20.51
C ALA A 114 -3.14 -6.55 -19.17
N SER A 115 -4.22 -5.92 -18.71
CA SER A 115 -4.26 -5.22 -17.41
C SER A 115 -3.90 -6.16 -16.25
N LEU A 116 -4.56 -7.32 -16.17
CA LEU A 116 -4.31 -8.31 -15.13
C LEU A 116 -2.86 -8.82 -15.17
N SER A 117 -2.32 -9.08 -16.35
CA SER A 117 -0.95 -9.56 -16.52
C SER A 117 0.08 -8.56 -15.99
N ILE A 118 -0.09 -7.27 -16.29
CA ILE A 118 0.81 -6.22 -15.80
C ILE A 118 0.72 -6.12 -14.27
N VAL A 119 -0.48 -6.18 -13.68
CA VAL A 119 -0.65 -6.18 -12.21
C VAL A 119 0.06 -7.38 -11.57
N TRP A 120 -0.10 -8.59 -12.12
CA TRP A 120 0.63 -9.78 -11.65
C TRP A 120 2.14 -9.58 -11.69
N LEU A 121 2.68 -9.09 -12.81
CA LEU A 121 4.12 -8.85 -12.97
C LEU A 121 4.66 -7.84 -11.94
N VAL A 122 3.94 -6.73 -11.72
CA VAL A 122 4.33 -5.72 -10.71
C VAL A 122 4.37 -6.32 -9.31
N TRP A 123 3.36 -7.12 -8.93
CA TRP A 123 3.32 -7.73 -7.60
C TRP A 123 4.31 -8.87 -7.41
N LEU A 124 4.71 -9.58 -8.47
CA LEU A 124 5.84 -10.52 -8.42
C LEU A 124 7.17 -9.79 -8.16
N VAL A 125 7.38 -8.61 -8.76
CA VAL A 125 8.55 -7.76 -8.46
C VAL A 125 8.53 -7.28 -7.01
N ILE A 126 7.38 -6.83 -6.50
CA ILE A 126 7.22 -6.45 -5.09
C ILE A 126 7.55 -7.64 -4.19
N LEU A 127 6.99 -8.82 -4.46
CA LEU A 127 7.26 -10.03 -3.69
C LEU A 127 8.76 -10.38 -3.67
N TYR A 128 9.44 -10.26 -4.82
CA TYR A 128 10.89 -10.47 -4.89
C TYR A 128 11.64 -9.55 -3.92
N TYR A 129 11.34 -8.25 -3.91
CA TYR A 129 11.95 -7.33 -2.96
C TYR A 129 11.56 -7.60 -1.51
N THR A 130 10.29 -7.96 -1.25
CA THR A 130 9.82 -8.38 0.08
C THR A 130 10.60 -9.60 0.60
N ILE A 131 10.86 -10.59 -0.25
CA ILE A 131 11.67 -11.76 0.12
C ILE A 131 13.13 -11.35 0.38
N ARG A 132 13.69 -10.41 -0.39
CA ARG A 132 15.06 -9.92 -0.15
C ARG A 132 15.21 -9.23 1.19
N ILE A 133 14.21 -8.47 1.64
CA ILE A 133 14.25 -7.78 2.94
C ILE A 133 13.95 -8.70 4.14
N ARG A 134 13.71 -10.00 3.94
CA ARG A 134 13.41 -10.96 5.02
C ARG A 134 14.50 -11.10 6.09
N ARG A 135 15.75 -10.81 5.73
CA ARG A 135 16.91 -10.93 6.63
C ARG A 135 17.12 -9.68 7.48
N ILE A 136 16.41 -8.59 7.17
CA ILE A 136 16.50 -7.37 7.96
C ILE A 136 15.73 -7.65 9.25
N THR A 137 16.45 -7.87 10.34
CA THR A 137 15.94 -7.88 11.73
C THR A 137 15.56 -6.47 12.16
N SER A 138 14.91 -5.71 11.27
CA SER A 138 14.53 -4.34 11.54
C SER A 138 13.59 -4.31 12.73
N SER A 139 13.97 -3.46 13.67
CA SER A 139 13.22 -2.73 14.68
C SER A 139 11.68 -2.62 14.54
N PHE A 140 11.10 -2.69 13.34
CA PHE A 140 9.70 -2.35 13.11
C PHE A 140 8.77 -3.47 12.67
N ASN A 141 9.17 -4.75 12.73
CA ASN A 141 8.37 -5.86 12.17
C ASN A 141 7.93 -5.59 10.70
N GLU A 142 8.66 -4.72 9.98
CA GLU A 142 8.24 -4.25 8.66
C GLU A 142 8.11 -5.38 7.66
N PHE A 143 9.02 -6.37 7.71
CA PHE A 143 8.92 -7.56 6.87
C PHE A 143 7.58 -8.28 7.04
N ARG A 144 7.07 -8.45 8.27
CA ARG A 144 5.78 -9.11 8.51
C ARG A 144 4.63 -8.31 7.93
N ASN A 145 4.66 -6.98 8.05
CA ASN A 145 3.66 -6.10 7.48
C ASN A 145 3.68 -6.17 5.94
N TYR A 146 4.87 -6.16 5.33
CA TYR A 146 5.04 -6.32 3.88
C TYR A 146 4.58 -7.68 3.38
N LEU A 147 4.91 -8.76 4.11
CA LEU A 147 4.48 -10.10 3.76
C LEU A 147 2.95 -10.22 3.83
N ALA A 148 2.33 -9.69 4.89
CA ALA A 148 0.88 -9.65 5.02
C ALA A 148 0.22 -8.87 3.87
N GLN A 149 0.78 -7.71 3.50
CA GLN A 149 0.31 -6.94 2.34
C GLN A 149 0.45 -7.71 1.04
N CYS A 150 1.57 -8.40 0.80
CA CYS A 150 1.75 -9.23 -0.39
C CYS A 150 0.72 -10.36 -0.45
N ILE A 151 0.49 -11.06 0.66
CA ILE A 151 -0.51 -12.14 0.73
C ILE A 151 -1.90 -11.61 0.39
N ILE A 152 -2.31 -10.50 1.02
CA ILE A 152 -3.61 -9.87 0.77
C ILE A 152 -3.73 -9.43 -0.69
N ALA A 153 -2.68 -8.83 -1.26
CA ALA A 153 -2.70 -8.40 -2.65
C ALA A 153 -2.77 -9.57 -3.63
N PHE A 154 -2.03 -10.66 -3.39
CA PHE A 154 -2.14 -11.86 -4.23
C PHE A 154 -3.52 -12.51 -4.14
N LEU A 155 -4.12 -12.54 -2.95
CA LEU A 155 -5.50 -13.00 -2.78
C LEU A 155 -6.48 -12.14 -3.56
N LEU A 156 -6.32 -10.81 -3.51
CA LEU A 156 -7.14 -9.87 -4.28
C LEU A 156 -6.99 -10.09 -5.78
N ILE A 157 -5.74 -10.14 -6.28
CA ILE A 157 -5.48 -10.30 -7.72
C ILE A 157 -5.99 -11.66 -8.21
N ALA A 158 -5.82 -12.72 -7.41
CA ALA A 158 -6.34 -14.05 -7.73
C ALA A 158 -7.87 -14.08 -7.77
N GLU A 159 -8.53 -13.45 -6.79
CA GLU A 159 -9.98 -13.29 -6.75
C GLU A 159 -10.49 -12.52 -7.98
N THR A 160 -9.90 -11.36 -8.28
CA THR A 160 -10.28 -10.55 -9.45
C THR A 160 -10.04 -11.30 -10.76
N THR A 161 -8.94 -12.06 -10.86
CA THR A 161 -8.64 -12.91 -12.02
C THR A 161 -9.68 -14.00 -12.18
N ALA A 162 -10.02 -14.72 -11.10
CA ALA A 162 -11.03 -15.76 -11.09
C ALA A 162 -12.42 -15.21 -11.44
N LEU A 163 -12.78 -14.05 -10.89
CA LEU A 163 -14.04 -13.35 -11.18
C LEU A 163 -14.17 -13.07 -12.68
N HIS A 164 -13.12 -12.52 -13.30
CA HIS A 164 -13.14 -12.19 -14.72
C HIS A 164 -13.19 -13.43 -15.62
N ILE A 165 -12.53 -14.53 -15.24
CA ILE A 165 -12.54 -15.78 -16.01
C ILE A 165 -13.87 -16.51 -15.86
N ALA A 166 -14.33 -16.72 -14.62
CA ALA A 166 -15.54 -17.50 -14.32
C ALA A 166 -16.83 -16.72 -14.63
N PHE A 167 -16.82 -15.40 -14.46
CA PHE A 167 -17.99 -14.54 -14.62
C PHE A 167 -17.67 -13.34 -15.52
N PRO A 168 -17.47 -13.54 -16.84
CA PRO A 168 -17.16 -12.44 -17.76
C PRO A 168 -18.27 -11.37 -17.81
N ARG A 169 -19.51 -11.75 -17.45
CA ARG A 169 -20.68 -10.86 -17.34
C ARG A 169 -20.99 -10.47 -15.89
N TYR A 170 -20.05 -10.59 -14.96
CA TYR A 170 -20.27 -10.18 -13.56
C TYR A 170 -20.80 -8.74 -13.42
N PRO A 171 -20.50 -7.75 -14.31
CA PRO A 171 -21.03 -6.41 -14.16
C PRO A 171 -22.57 -6.32 -14.32
N LEU A 172 -23.21 -7.36 -14.86
CA LEU A 172 -24.66 -7.45 -14.96
C LEU A 172 -25.30 -8.11 -13.72
N ASN A 173 -24.49 -8.78 -12.89
CA ASN A 173 -24.96 -9.42 -11.67
C ASN A 173 -24.74 -8.48 -10.47
N LYS A 174 -25.83 -7.88 -9.98
CA LYS A 174 -25.81 -6.94 -8.85
C LYS A 174 -25.12 -7.53 -7.61
N THR A 175 -25.43 -8.76 -7.25
CA THR A 175 -24.88 -9.40 -6.05
C THR A 175 -23.38 -9.55 -6.15
N VAL A 176 -22.89 -10.06 -7.28
CA VAL A 176 -21.47 -10.29 -7.50
C VAL A 176 -20.69 -8.97 -7.49
N ARG A 177 -21.22 -7.91 -8.10
CA ARG A 177 -20.59 -6.58 -8.07
C ARG A 177 -20.52 -5.97 -6.68
N VAL A 178 -21.58 -6.08 -5.89
CA VAL A 178 -21.60 -5.55 -4.52
C VAL A 178 -20.58 -6.29 -3.66
N VAL A 179 -20.52 -7.62 -3.79
CA VAL A 179 -19.53 -8.44 -3.07
C VAL A 179 -18.11 -8.08 -3.50
N ASN A 180 -17.84 -7.97 -4.80
CA ASN A 180 -16.52 -7.57 -5.31
C ASN A 180 -16.09 -6.21 -4.76
N THR A 181 -16.92 -5.18 -4.90
CA THR A 181 -16.58 -3.83 -4.41
C THR A 181 -16.47 -3.77 -2.87
N ALA A 182 -17.26 -4.56 -2.13
CA ALA A 182 -17.13 -4.65 -0.68
C ALA A 182 -15.81 -5.34 -0.27
N PHE A 183 -15.38 -6.36 -1.02
CA PHE A 183 -14.11 -7.03 -0.81
C PHE A 183 -12.93 -6.08 -1.12
N ASP A 184 -13.01 -5.37 -2.24
CA ASP A 184 -12.06 -4.35 -2.70
C ASP A 184 -11.82 -3.25 -1.64
N ILE A 185 -12.88 -2.67 -1.06
CA ILE A 185 -12.77 -1.64 -0.03
C ILE A 185 -12.25 -2.20 1.30
N PHE A 186 -12.69 -3.40 1.69
CA PHE A 186 -12.23 -4.04 2.91
C PHE A 186 -10.74 -4.32 2.85
N ILE A 187 -10.26 -4.91 1.75
CA ILE A 187 -8.84 -5.21 1.54
C ILE A 187 -8.00 -3.93 1.49
N SER A 188 -8.45 -2.93 0.72
CA SER A 188 -7.73 -1.65 0.63
C SER A 188 -7.58 -1.00 2.01
N SER A 189 -8.64 -1.05 2.82
CA SER A 189 -8.65 -0.54 4.18
C SER A 189 -7.74 -1.37 5.11
N ALA A 190 -7.81 -2.71 5.03
CA ALA A 190 -6.96 -3.61 5.80
C ALA A 190 -5.47 -3.37 5.53
N CYS A 191 -5.07 -3.20 4.26
CA CYS A 191 -3.69 -2.90 3.86
C CYS A 191 -3.14 -1.62 4.52
N ILE A 192 -3.98 -0.60 4.68
CA ILE A 192 -3.63 0.66 5.34
C ILE A 192 -3.45 0.44 6.84
N TRP A 193 -4.41 -0.23 7.48
CA TRP A 193 -4.39 -0.47 8.92
C TRP A 193 -3.28 -1.43 9.35
N ILE A 194 -2.89 -2.41 8.53
CA ILE A 194 -1.74 -3.29 8.82
C ILE A 194 -0.45 -2.48 9.04
N VAL A 195 -0.26 -1.37 8.31
CA VAL A 195 0.93 -0.52 8.46
C VAL A 195 0.77 0.53 9.55
N LEU A 196 -0.43 1.12 9.66
CA LEU A 196 -0.65 2.29 10.52
C LEU A 196 -1.17 1.96 11.92
N ALA A 197 -1.88 0.86 12.12
CA ALA A 197 -2.56 0.59 13.39
C ALA A 197 -1.59 0.53 14.57
N TYR A 198 -0.51 -0.26 14.43
CA TYR A 198 0.49 -0.40 15.49
C TYR A 198 1.20 0.92 15.86
N PRO A 199 1.83 1.65 14.91
CA PRO A 199 2.48 2.91 15.24
C PRO A 199 1.49 3.98 15.72
N ALA A 200 0.28 4.06 15.15
CA ALA A 200 -0.74 5.00 15.60
C ALA A 200 -1.16 4.74 17.05
N TYR A 201 -1.43 3.48 17.40
CA TYR A 201 -1.77 3.08 18.77
C TYR A 201 -0.65 3.45 19.75
N LYS A 202 0.60 3.09 19.44
CA LYS A 202 1.75 3.39 20.30
C LYS A 202 2.00 4.89 20.44
N CYS A 203 1.84 5.68 19.37
CA CYS A 203 1.96 7.13 19.46
C CYS A 203 0.87 7.80 20.30
N LEU A 204 -0.36 7.26 20.31
CA LEU A 204 -1.49 7.82 21.07
C LEU A 204 -1.46 7.43 22.54
N PHE A 205 -1.20 6.16 22.86
CA PHE A 205 -1.37 5.63 24.22
C PHE A 205 -0.05 5.44 24.98
N ASP A 206 1.09 5.29 24.29
CA ASP A 206 2.34 4.84 24.90
C ASP A 206 3.57 5.47 24.24
N ARG A 207 3.50 6.79 24.05
CA ARG A 207 4.50 7.55 23.29
C ARG A 207 5.91 7.42 23.86
N GLY A 208 6.03 7.43 25.19
CA GLY A 208 7.31 7.39 25.89
C GLY A 208 8.02 6.05 25.73
N GLU A 209 7.33 4.95 26.00
CA GLU A 209 7.90 3.61 25.84
C GLU A 209 8.21 3.34 24.36
N TYR A 210 7.32 3.74 23.45
CA TYR A 210 7.54 3.59 22.02
C TYR A 210 8.80 4.33 21.53
N LEU A 211 9.03 5.56 21.99
CA LEU A 211 10.25 6.32 21.67
C LEU A 211 11.51 5.62 22.22
N ASN A 212 11.46 5.13 23.45
CA ASN A 212 12.59 4.42 24.06
C ASN A 212 12.90 3.10 23.34
N GLN A 213 11.87 2.32 23.03
CA GLN A 213 12.00 1.11 22.22
C GLN A 213 12.60 1.44 20.87
N TRP A 214 12.15 2.52 20.21
CA TRP A 214 12.68 2.97 18.94
C TRP A 214 14.15 3.37 19.00
N LEU A 215 14.55 4.15 20.00
CA LEU A 215 15.95 4.57 20.20
C LEU A 215 16.86 3.36 20.47
N TRP A 216 16.41 2.42 21.31
CA TRP A 216 17.14 1.19 21.61
C TRP A 216 17.37 0.36 20.33
N LYS A 217 16.32 0.21 19.54
CA LYS A 217 16.33 -0.44 18.23
C LYS A 217 17.26 0.23 17.22
N LEU A 218 17.22 1.56 17.15
CA LEU A 218 18.10 2.36 16.29
C LEU A 218 19.57 2.23 16.68
N ARG A 219 19.84 2.00 17.97
CA ARG A 219 21.17 1.67 18.48
C ARG A 219 21.63 0.30 18.02
N ASP A 220 20.80 -0.72 18.17
CA ASP A 220 21.13 -2.10 17.79
C ASP A 220 21.34 -2.23 16.27
N ASP A 221 20.61 -1.45 15.47
CA ASP A 221 20.77 -1.38 14.01
C ASP A 221 22.05 -0.65 13.56
N GLY A 222 22.85 -0.09 14.49
CA GLY A 222 24.09 0.64 14.20
C GLY A 222 23.88 1.99 13.51
N LEU A 223 22.64 2.51 13.52
CA LEU A 223 22.26 3.73 12.80
C LEU A 223 22.44 5.02 13.63
N GLN A 224 22.94 4.94 14.86
CA GLN A 224 23.08 6.11 15.76
C GLN A 224 23.87 7.27 15.13
N LYS A 225 24.99 6.96 14.48
CA LYS A 225 25.84 7.95 13.80
C LYS A 225 25.11 8.65 12.66
N ALA A 226 24.22 7.96 11.95
CA ALA A 226 23.48 8.54 10.82
C ALA A 226 22.41 9.55 11.28
N TYR A 227 21.92 9.41 12.51
CA TYR A 227 20.86 10.25 13.08
C TYR A 227 21.34 11.26 14.12
N GLY A 228 22.66 11.38 14.35
CA GLY A 228 23.21 12.30 15.34
C GLY A 228 22.74 11.99 16.76
N VAL A 229 22.39 10.72 17.05
CA VAL A 229 22.11 10.27 18.42
C VAL A 229 23.46 10.10 19.08
N GLU A 230 24.10 11.21 19.44
CA GLU A 230 25.25 11.19 20.33
C GLU A 230 24.78 10.58 21.65
N SER A 231 25.51 9.57 22.12
CA SER A 231 25.31 8.95 23.42
C SER A 231 25.73 9.94 24.51
N ASN A 232 25.00 11.05 24.64
CA ASN A 232 25.08 11.87 25.81
C ASN A 232 24.52 11.01 26.95
N GLU A 233 25.42 10.57 27.84
CA GLU A 233 25.14 9.84 29.08
C GLU A 233 24.06 10.51 29.95
N THR A 234 23.63 11.73 29.60
CA THR A 234 22.59 12.52 30.24
C THR A 234 21.19 11.87 30.24
N TYR A 235 20.88 10.91 29.36
CA TYR A 235 19.60 10.18 29.42
C TYR A 235 19.50 9.20 30.60
N LEU A 236 20.62 8.74 31.17
CA LEU A 236 20.61 7.95 32.41
C LEU A 236 20.11 8.79 33.59
N VAL A 237 20.34 10.10 33.60
CA VAL A 237 19.85 11.01 34.66
C VAL A 237 18.32 11.20 34.59
N GLY A 238 17.75 11.24 33.38
CA GLY A 238 16.30 11.35 33.19
C GLY A 238 15.52 10.08 33.59
N GLN A 239 16.07 8.88 33.32
CA GLN A 239 15.44 7.63 33.76
C GLN A 239 15.48 7.43 35.27
N ILE A 240 16.54 7.89 35.95
CA ILE A 240 16.63 7.87 37.42
C ILE A 240 15.59 8.83 38.03
N GLN A 241 15.35 10.00 37.45
CA GLN A 241 14.33 10.95 37.93
C GLN A 241 12.88 10.49 37.69
N PHE A 242 12.59 9.84 36.55
CA PHE A 242 11.24 9.35 36.26
C PHE A 242 10.87 8.10 37.07
N SER A 243 11.83 7.20 37.36
CA SER A 243 11.61 6.09 38.31
C SER A 243 11.38 6.58 39.74
N SER A 244 12.13 7.59 40.19
CA SER A 244 11.96 8.18 41.52
C SER A 244 10.57 8.82 41.71
N THR A 245 10.05 9.53 40.69
CA THR A 245 8.71 10.14 40.77
C THR A 245 7.57 9.13 40.65
N ALA A 246 7.73 8.06 39.87
CA ALA A 246 6.75 6.98 39.80
C ALA A 246 6.70 6.14 41.11
N GLN A 247 7.85 5.91 41.76
CA GLN A 247 7.90 5.28 43.09
C GLN A 247 7.21 6.14 44.16
N LEU A 248 7.47 7.45 44.19
CA LEU A 248 6.80 8.39 45.10
C LEU A 248 5.27 8.37 44.93
N HIS A 249 4.77 8.24 43.70
CA HIS A 249 3.32 8.21 43.44
C HIS A 249 2.65 6.87 43.81
N SER A 250 3.42 5.76 43.75
CA SER A 250 3.01 4.43 44.22
C SER A 250 2.93 4.35 45.75
N ASP A 251 3.93 4.89 46.44
CA ASP A 251 3.99 4.87 47.90
C ASP A 251 2.92 5.78 48.55
N TYR A 252 2.60 6.92 47.92
CA TYR A 252 1.50 7.78 48.39
C TYR A 252 0.12 7.09 48.30
N LYS A 253 -0.08 6.21 47.31
CA LYS A 253 -1.31 5.40 47.19
C LYS A 253 -1.42 4.29 48.23
N ARG A 254 -0.31 3.80 48.80
CA ARG A 254 -0.32 2.80 49.89
C ARG A 254 -0.61 3.40 51.27
N GLN A 255 -0.41 4.69 51.46
CA GLN A 255 -0.67 5.36 52.75
C GLN A 255 -2.12 5.83 52.93
N LEU A 256 -2.95 5.74 51.90
CA LEU A 256 -4.35 6.22 51.90
C LEU A 256 -5.39 5.07 51.92
N LEU A 257 -4.95 3.84 52.18
CA LEU A 257 -5.77 2.65 52.44
C LEU A 257 -5.37 2.07 53.80
#